data_AF-A0A952RN86-F1
#
_entry.id   AF-A0A952RN86-F1
#
_cell.length_a   1.000
_cell.length_b   1.000
_cell.length_c   1.000
_cell.angle_alpha   90.00
_cell.angle_beta   90.00
_cell.angle_gamma   90.00
#
_symmetry.space_group_name_H-M   'P 1'
#
loop_
_entity.id
_entity.type
_entity.pdbx_description
1 polymer ?
#
loop_
_entity_poly.entity_id
_entity_poly.type
_entity_poly.pdbx_seq_one_letter_code
_entity_poly.pdbx_strand_id
1 'polypeptide(L)'
;MDTEALRQWLNALDSISYYELFGVEAKTPYDDLRRAFHVFAESFHPDAHRWRHPNEQAAIGRIYRRGMEAWRVLSDVTLRARYDEALKNGILRPENLIVEADGPPSMGRRPAGPAAADSKAPLVDKIRSPGARPFVMRAEELLKKGDPKQAKIQLVMAMHMDRGNAALEAFGKQLDEAIAAKAEADKKSWNK
;
A
#
# COMPACT_ATOMS: atom_id res chain seq x y z
N MET A 1 -25.29 -2.80 10.29
CA MET A 1 -25.00 -1.40 10.66
C MET A 1 -25.99 -0.54 9.92
N ASP A 2 -26.81 0.20 10.66
CA ASP A 2 -27.92 0.97 10.10
C ASP A 2 -27.46 2.34 9.59
N THR A 3 -28.22 2.92 8.65
CA THR A 3 -27.92 4.21 8.02
C THR A 3 -27.83 5.35 9.05
N GLU A 4 -28.65 5.30 10.09
CA GLU A 4 -28.63 6.28 11.18
C GLU A 4 -27.32 6.19 11.98
N ALA A 5 -26.86 4.97 12.27
CA ALA A 5 -25.58 4.76 12.96
C ALA A 5 -24.41 5.32 12.12
N LEU A 6 -24.42 5.12 10.80
CA LEU A 6 -23.40 5.71 9.91
C LEU A 6 -23.39 7.24 9.98
N ARG A 7 -24.57 7.86 10.05
CA ARG A 7 -24.68 9.33 10.17
C ARG A 7 -24.16 9.83 11.51
N GLN A 8 -24.48 9.14 12.61
CA GLN A 8 -23.96 9.46 13.93
C GLN A 8 -22.43 9.36 13.97
N TRP A 9 -21.87 8.29 13.39
CA TRP A 9 -20.42 8.13 13.24
C TRP A 9 -19.80 9.29 12.47
N LEU A 10 -20.35 9.64 11.31
CA LEU A 10 -19.84 10.75 10.50
C LEU A 10 -19.84 12.08 11.24
N ASN A 11 -20.88 12.36 12.03
CA ASN A 11 -20.95 13.56 12.84
C ASN A 11 -19.93 13.54 13.99
N ALA A 12 -19.69 12.36 14.58
CA ALA A 12 -18.76 12.20 15.69
C ALA A 12 -17.29 12.27 15.27
N LEU A 13 -16.94 11.93 14.02
CA LEU A 13 -15.55 11.85 13.56
C LEU A 13 -14.73 13.11 13.86
N ASP A 14 -15.33 14.29 13.79
CA ASP A 14 -14.65 15.57 13.97
C ASP A 14 -14.67 16.07 15.43
N SER A 15 -15.41 15.41 16.32
CA SER A 15 -15.50 15.72 17.75
C SER A 15 -14.82 14.70 18.67
N ILE A 16 -14.32 13.60 18.12
CA ILE A 16 -13.65 12.54 18.88
C ILE A 16 -12.15 12.49 18.56
N SER A 17 -11.37 12.10 19.55
CA SER A 17 -9.95 11.80 19.39
C SER A 17 -9.73 10.46 18.67
N TYR A 18 -8.53 10.24 18.14
CA TYR A 18 -8.11 8.95 17.59
C TYR A 18 -8.16 7.80 18.62
N TYR A 19 -8.02 8.09 19.91
CA TYR A 19 -8.15 7.09 20.98
C TYR A 19 -9.61 6.66 21.15
N GLU A 20 -10.51 7.63 21.21
CA GLU A 20 -11.96 7.39 21.28
C GLU A 20 -12.49 6.69 20.03
N LEU A 21 -11.93 7.00 18.86
CA LEU A 21 -12.27 6.31 17.60
C LEU A 21 -12.08 4.79 17.69
N PHE A 22 -11.04 4.34 18.39
CA PHE A 22 -10.78 2.92 18.62
C PHE A 22 -11.33 2.40 19.97
N GLY A 23 -11.92 3.27 20.79
CA GLY A 23 -12.40 2.92 22.12
C GLY A 23 -11.26 2.52 23.08
N VAL A 24 -10.09 3.11 22.94
CA VAL A 24 -8.89 2.81 23.75
C VAL A 24 -8.44 4.02 24.56
N GLU A 25 -7.61 3.79 25.57
CA GLU A 25 -7.02 4.87 26.38
C GLU A 25 -5.74 5.41 25.74
N ALA A 26 -5.37 6.65 26.11
CA ALA A 26 -4.13 7.29 25.65
C ALA A 26 -2.86 6.51 26.06
N LYS A 27 -2.93 5.66 27.09
CA LYS A 27 -1.81 4.81 27.55
C LYS A 27 -1.87 3.37 27.04
N THR A 28 -2.82 3.04 26.16
CA THR A 28 -2.98 1.68 25.62
C THR A 28 -1.71 1.21 24.91
N PRO A 29 -1.20 0.00 25.23
CA PRO A 29 0.00 -0.55 24.61
C PRO A 29 -0.24 -0.87 23.13
N TYR A 30 0.84 -0.99 22.36
CA TYR A 30 0.78 -1.17 20.92
C TYR A 30 -0.02 -2.40 20.48
N ASP A 31 0.13 -3.53 21.17
CA ASP A 31 -0.59 -4.77 20.83
C ASP A 31 -2.10 -4.63 21.00
N ASP A 32 -2.54 -3.92 22.05
CA ASP A 32 -3.96 -3.66 22.31
C ASP A 32 -4.53 -2.67 21.28
N LEU A 33 -3.78 -1.62 20.95
CA LEU A 33 -4.12 -0.69 19.87
C LEU A 33 -4.25 -1.43 18.54
N ARG A 34 -3.33 -2.36 18.25
CA ARG A 34 -3.37 -3.20 17.05
C ARG A 34 -4.64 -4.03 17.02
N ARG A 35 -4.99 -4.70 18.12
CA ARG A 35 -6.24 -5.49 18.21
C ARG A 35 -7.47 -4.61 18.00
N ALA A 36 -7.54 -3.45 18.63
CA ALA A 36 -8.64 -2.51 18.47
C ALA A 36 -8.78 -2.04 17.00
N PHE A 37 -7.67 -1.75 16.34
CA PHE A 37 -7.67 -1.43 14.91
C PHE A 37 -8.17 -2.58 14.03
N HIS A 38 -7.79 -3.83 14.32
CA HIS A 38 -8.30 -4.99 13.57
C HIS A 38 -9.83 -5.11 13.68
N VAL A 39 -10.37 -4.97 14.88
CA VAL A 39 -11.84 -5.00 15.12
C VAL A 39 -12.54 -3.86 14.40
N PHE A 40 -11.96 -2.65 14.43
CA PHE A 40 -12.45 -1.50 13.69
C PHE A 40 -12.43 -1.77 12.18
N ALA A 41 -11.32 -2.28 11.66
CA ALA A 41 -11.15 -2.55 10.24
C ALA A 41 -12.16 -3.60 9.75
N GLU A 42 -12.38 -4.67 10.50
CA GLU A 42 -13.39 -5.69 10.18
C GLU A 42 -14.80 -5.08 10.07
N SER A 43 -15.12 -4.12 10.95
CA SER A 43 -16.42 -3.44 10.98
C SER A 43 -16.63 -2.42 9.86
N PHE A 44 -15.56 -1.76 9.39
CA PHE A 44 -15.64 -0.63 8.46
C PHE A 44 -14.93 -0.85 7.12
N HIS A 45 -14.39 -2.05 6.84
CA HIS A 45 -13.69 -2.31 5.58
C HIS A 45 -14.64 -2.09 4.39
N PRO A 46 -14.25 -1.31 3.36
CA PRO A 46 -15.13 -1.02 2.23
C PRO A 46 -15.50 -2.27 1.43
N ASP A 47 -14.61 -3.28 1.38
CA ASP A 47 -14.83 -4.51 0.62
C ASP A 47 -16.00 -5.35 1.17
N ALA A 48 -16.20 -5.33 2.49
CA ALA A 48 -17.33 -6.01 3.15
C ALA A 48 -18.68 -5.32 2.89
N HIS A 49 -18.65 -4.11 2.32
CA HIS A 49 -19.80 -3.22 2.17
C HIS A 49 -20.13 -2.86 0.73
N ARG A 50 -19.50 -3.51 -0.26
CA ARG A 50 -19.72 -3.26 -1.70
C ARG A 50 -21.18 -3.43 -2.15
N TRP A 51 -21.98 -4.19 -1.41
CA TRP A 51 -23.39 -4.45 -1.69
C TRP A 51 -24.35 -3.35 -1.19
N ARG A 52 -23.86 -2.39 -0.37
CA ARG A 52 -24.69 -1.30 0.17
C ARG A 52 -24.96 -0.19 -0.85
N HIS A 53 -25.87 0.73 -0.52
CA HIS A 53 -26.14 1.89 -1.36
C HIS A 53 -24.88 2.78 -1.52
N PRO A 54 -24.61 3.41 -2.68
CA PRO A 54 -23.40 4.21 -2.91
C PRO A 54 -23.12 5.28 -1.84
N ASN A 55 -24.16 5.94 -1.33
CA ASN A 55 -24.01 6.93 -0.27
C ASN A 55 -23.50 6.32 1.05
N GLU A 56 -23.94 5.11 1.37
CA GLU A 56 -23.48 4.38 2.56
C GLU A 56 -22.06 3.86 2.37
N GLN A 57 -21.72 3.39 1.16
CA GLN A 57 -20.36 3.02 0.81
C GLN A 57 -19.39 4.21 0.97
N ALA A 58 -19.79 5.40 0.52
CA ALA A 58 -19.01 6.62 0.70
C ALA A 58 -18.85 7.01 2.18
N ALA A 59 -19.92 6.89 2.97
CA ALA A 59 -19.89 7.13 4.41
C ALA A 59 -18.90 6.18 5.13
N ILE A 60 -19.02 4.88 4.86
CA ILE A 60 -18.13 3.84 5.41
C ILE A 60 -16.69 4.09 4.97
N GLY A 61 -16.46 4.43 3.69
CA GLY A 61 -15.14 4.77 3.18
C GLY A 61 -14.51 5.97 3.89
N ARG A 62 -15.31 6.99 4.24
CA ARG A 62 -14.83 8.16 5.01
C ARG A 62 -14.46 7.77 6.45
N ILE A 63 -15.29 6.96 7.12
CA ILE A 63 -15.01 6.46 8.48
C ILE A 63 -13.74 5.60 8.48
N TYR A 64 -13.64 4.65 7.54
CA TYR A 64 -12.48 3.79 7.40
C TYR A 64 -11.19 4.59 7.13
N ARG A 65 -11.26 5.61 6.28
CA ARG A 65 -10.12 6.50 6.02
C ARG A 65 -9.67 7.24 7.28
N ARG A 66 -10.61 7.73 8.11
CA ARG A 66 -10.28 8.34 9.41
C ARG A 66 -9.64 7.34 10.37
N GLY A 67 -10.12 6.09 10.38
CA GLY A 67 -9.47 5.01 11.14
C GLY A 67 -8.05 4.71 10.67
N MET A 68 -7.80 4.72 9.37
CA MET A 68 -6.46 4.53 8.81
C MET A 68 -5.50 5.66 9.21
N GLU A 69 -5.98 6.91 9.19
CA GLU A 69 -5.25 8.09 9.65
C GLU A 69 -4.87 7.94 11.14
N ALA A 70 -5.86 7.62 11.98
CA ALA A 70 -5.66 7.38 13.41
C ALA A 70 -4.65 6.27 13.69
N TRP A 71 -4.77 5.12 13.01
CA TRP A 71 -3.83 4.01 13.15
C TRP A 71 -2.41 4.43 12.80
N ARG A 72 -2.21 5.14 11.68
CA ARG A 72 -0.88 5.59 11.26
C ARG A 72 -0.23 6.50 12.30
N VAL A 73 -1.00 7.40 12.90
CA VAL A 73 -0.51 8.33 13.93
C VAL A 73 -0.22 7.58 15.24
N LEU A 74 -1.13 6.71 15.69
CA LEU A 74 -1.00 6.05 16.99
C LEU A 74 -0.05 4.84 17.00
N SER A 75 0.17 4.22 15.84
CA SER A 75 1.07 3.06 15.69
C SER A 75 2.56 3.43 15.74
N ASP A 76 2.92 4.66 15.39
CA ASP A 76 4.28 5.18 15.47
C ASP A 76 4.48 5.97 16.77
N VAL A 77 5.49 5.62 17.57
CA VAL A 77 5.75 6.24 18.88
C VAL A 77 6.02 7.74 18.77
N THR A 78 6.69 8.18 17.70
CA THR A 78 7.03 9.59 17.47
C THR A 78 5.80 10.38 17.05
N LEU A 79 4.99 9.84 16.13
CA LEU A 79 3.74 10.49 15.69
C LEU A 79 2.71 10.52 16.83
N ARG A 80 2.63 9.46 17.62
CA ARG A 80 1.77 9.38 18.81
C ARG A 80 2.14 10.46 19.83
N ALA A 81 3.43 10.65 20.12
CA ALA A 81 3.87 11.72 21.02
C ALA A 81 3.48 13.12 20.51
N ARG A 82 3.66 13.39 19.22
CA ARG A 82 3.24 14.66 18.59
C ARG A 82 1.72 14.85 18.64
N TYR A 83 0.97 13.77 18.48
CA TYR A 83 -0.47 13.78 18.59
C TYR A 83 -0.92 14.04 20.03
N ASP A 84 -0.26 13.45 21.02
CA ASP A 84 -0.52 13.74 22.44
C ASP A 84 -0.24 15.21 22.78
N GLU A 85 0.78 15.82 22.19
CA GLU A 85 1.02 17.26 22.30
C GLU A 85 -0.08 18.08 21.63
N ALA A 86 -0.53 17.69 20.44
CA ALA A 86 -1.65 18.34 19.76
C ALA A 86 -2.95 18.27 20.58
N LEU A 87 -3.23 17.12 21.19
CA LEU A 87 -4.39 16.93 22.07
C LEU A 87 -4.36 17.85 23.29
N LYS A 88 -3.20 18.07 23.91
CA LYS A 88 -3.04 19.04 25.02
C LYS A 88 -3.38 20.47 24.59
N ASN A 89 -3.19 20.79 23.32
CA ASN A 89 -3.55 22.09 22.72
C ASN A 89 -5.01 22.12 22.20
N GLY A 90 -5.80 21.09 22.45
CA GLY A 90 -7.19 20.98 21.99
C GLY A 90 -7.35 20.63 20.52
N ILE A 91 -6.27 20.18 19.86
CA ILE A 91 -6.29 19.81 18.43
C ILE A 91 -6.54 18.31 18.30
N LEU A 92 -7.78 17.94 17.97
CA LEU A 92 -8.20 16.54 17.79
C LEU A 92 -7.68 15.90 16.49
N ARG A 93 -7.40 16.71 15.48
CA ARG A 93 -6.96 16.26 14.16
C ARG A 93 -5.89 17.21 13.61
N PRO A 94 -4.60 17.00 13.96
CA PRO A 94 -3.53 17.87 13.52
C PRO A 94 -3.19 17.63 12.04
N GLU A 95 -3.48 18.62 11.18
CA GLU A 95 -3.32 18.54 9.71
C GLU A 95 -1.90 18.15 9.28
N ASN A 96 -0.88 18.57 10.05
CA ASN A 96 0.52 18.24 9.80
C ASN A 96 0.89 16.77 10.04
N LEU A 97 0.02 15.99 10.71
CA LEU A 97 0.17 14.54 10.86
C LEU A 97 -0.65 13.77 9.81
N ILE A 98 -1.50 14.47 9.06
CA ILE A 98 -2.27 13.93 7.95
C ILE A 98 -1.37 13.87 6.73
N VAL A 99 -0.75 12.72 6.54
CA VAL A 99 -0.16 12.41 5.24
C VAL A 99 -1.29 11.81 4.41
N GLU A 100 -1.84 12.58 3.47
CA GLU A 100 -2.84 12.08 2.52
C GLU A 100 -2.35 10.74 1.96
N ALA A 101 -3.09 9.69 2.29
CA ALA A 101 -2.84 8.38 1.74
C ALA A 101 -3.33 8.41 0.30
N ASP A 102 -2.42 8.73 -0.62
CA ASP A 102 -2.55 8.35 -2.02
C ASP A 102 -2.53 6.81 -2.07
N GLY A 103 -3.71 6.21 -1.87
CA GLY A 103 -3.96 4.77 -1.99
C GLY A 103 -4.11 3.98 -0.68
N PRO A 104 -4.80 2.80 -0.74
CA PRO A 104 -5.00 1.92 0.41
C PRO A 104 -3.66 1.46 1.00
N PRO A 105 -3.59 1.17 2.31
CA PRO A 105 -2.38 0.69 2.96
C PRO A 105 -1.99 -0.67 2.37
N SER A 106 -0.96 -0.69 1.53
CA SER A 106 -0.24 -1.93 1.28
C SER A 106 0.42 -2.32 2.60
N MET A 107 -0.18 -3.24 3.34
CA MET A 107 0.45 -3.88 4.49
C MET A 107 1.84 -4.37 4.06
N GLY A 108 2.88 -3.80 4.69
CA GLY A 108 4.27 -4.20 4.50
C GLY A 108 5.12 -3.24 3.66
N ARG A 109 5.45 -2.06 4.21
CA ARG A 109 6.77 -1.47 3.97
C ARG A 109 7.55 -1.48 5.28
N ARG A 110 8.60 -2.31 5.32
CA ARG A 110 9.70 -2.21 6.31
C ARG A 110 10.28 -0.79 6.25
N PRO A 111 10.75 -0.23 7.37
CA PRO A 111 11.35 1.10 7.37
C PRO A 111 12.60 1.13 6.48
N ALA A 112 12.73 2.21 5.71
CA ALA A 112 13.88 2.48 4.87
C ALA A 112 15.09 2.79 5.76
N GLY A 113 16.13 1.95 5.67
CA GLY A 113 17.48 2.31 6.10
C GLY A 113 18.11 3.32 5.15
N PRO A 114 19.19 4.01 5.57
CA PRO A 114 19.72 5.15 4.84
C PRO A 114 20.30 4.74 3.49
N ALA A 115 20.17 5.66 2.54
CA ALA A 115 20.66 5.58 1.18
C ALA A 115 22.12 5.09 1.13
N ALA A 116 22.32 3.91 0.54
CA ALA A 116 23.60 3.48 0.01
C ALA A 116 23.44 3.35 -1.51
N ALA A 117 24.25 4.12 -2.22
CA ALA A 117 24.37 4.10 -3.66
C ALA A 117 24.98 2.77 -4.10
N ASP A 118 24.15 1.76 -4.34
CA ASP A 118 24.59 0.47 -4.88
C ASP A 118 23.70 0.01 -6.03
N SER A 119 24.34 -0.38 -7.12
CA SER A 119 23.79 -0.75 -8.42
C SER A 119 22.93 -2.04 -8.45
N LYS A 120 22.14 -2.31 -7.40
CA LYS A 120 21.27 -3.50 -7.25
C LYS A 120 19.88 -3.19 -6.67
N ALA A 121 19.36 -1.98 -6.84
CA ALA A 121 17.96 -1.72 -6.50
C ALA A 121 17.02 -2.54 -7.42
N PRO A 122 16.01 -3.24 -6.88
CA PRO A 122 15.06 -4.02 -7.67
C PRO A 122 14.35 -3.12 -8.67
N LEU A 123 14.03 -3.64 -9.86
CA LEU A 123 13.47 -2.84 -10.96
C LEU A 123 12.19 -2.09 -10.53
N VAL A 124 11.45 -2.66 -9.58
CA VAL A 124 10.24 -2.09 -8.97
C VAL A 124 10.43 -0.70 -8.34
N ASP A 125 11.63 -0.38 -7.86
CA ASP A 125 11.94 0.90 -7.22
C ASP A 125 12.17 2.04 -8.23
N LYS A 126 12.42 1.67 -9.50
CA LYS A 126 12.63 2.61 -10.61
C LYS A 126 11.34 2.93 -11.37
N ILE A 127 10.20 2.43 -10.90
CA ILE A 127 8.90 2.56 -11.56
C ILE A 127 8.16 3.80 -11.07
N ARG A 128 7.77 4.66 -12.02
CA ARG A 128 7.05 5.91 -11.75
C ARG A 128 5.57 5.63 -11.48
N SER A 129 4.98 4.69 -12.22
CA SER A 129 3.56 4.32 -12.10
C SER A 129 3.33 3.23 -11.04
N PRO A 130 2.55 3.48 -9.97
CA PRO A 130 2.25 2.46 -8.96
C PRO A 130 1.59 1.20 -9.54
N GLY A 131 0.80 1.34 -10.61
CA GLY A 131 0.13 0.24 -11.30
C GLY A 131 1.07 -0.69 -12.06
N ALA A 132 2.25 -0.20 -12.50
CA ALA A 132 3.24 -1.00 -13.23
C ALA A 132 4.09 -1.90 -12.31
N ARG A 133 4.14 -1.62 -11.00
CA ARG A 133 4.94 -2.35 -10.00
C ARG A 133 4.66 -3.86 -9.92
N PRO A 134 3.40 -4.34 -9.79
CA PRO A 134 3.12 -5.78 -9.71
C PRO A 134 3.58 -6.54 -10.96
N PHE A 135 3.49 -5.92 -12.14
CA PHE A 135 3.93 -6.52 -13.39
C PHE A 135 5.45 -6.65 -13.48
N VAL A 136 6.17 -5.63 -13.00
CA VAL A 136 7.64 -5.64 -12.93
C VAL A 136 8.15 -6.71 -11.97
N MET A 137 7.57 -6.82 -10.77
CA MET A 137 7.92 -7.87 -9.80
C MET A 137 7.71 -9.27 -10.39
N ARG A 138 6.58 -9.46 -11.08
CA ARG A 138 6.27 -10.74 -11.74
C ARG A 138 7.22 -11.05 -12.88
N ALA A 139 7.64 -10.04 -13.64
CA ALA A 139 8.60 -10.19 -14.73
C ALA A 139 10.00 -10.58 -14.21
N GLU A 140 10.48 -9.97 -13.11
CA GLU A 140 11.74 -10.34 -12.46
C GLU A 140 11.71 -11.77 -11.91
N GLU A 141 10.58 -12.20 -11.34
CA GLU A 141 10.40 -13.56 -10.82
C GLU A 141 10.40 -14.60 -11.95
N LEU A 142 9.69 -14.34 -13.04
CA LEU A 142 9.63 -15.23 -14.20
C LEU A 142 10.99 -15.35 -14.89
N LEU A 143 11.78 -14.28 -14.92
CA LEU A 143 13.16 -14.33 -15.40
C LEU A 143 14.04 -15.22 -14.52
N LYS A 144 13.92 -15.11 -13.19
CA LYS A 144 14.63 -15.99 -12.23
C LYS A 144 14.19 -17.45 -12.35
N LYS A 145 12.91 -17.70 -12.65
CA LYS A 145 12.36 -19.04 -12.93
C LYS A 145 12.77 -19.59 -14.30
N GLY A 146 13.46 -18.80 -15.12
CA GLY A 146 13.95 -19.22 -16.43
C GLY A 146 12.88 -19.20 -17.52
N ASP A 147 11.78 -18.47 -17.34
CA ASP A 147 10.70 -18.30 -18.32
C ASP A 147 10.67 -16.88 -18.91
N PRO A 148 11.68 -16.52 -19.72
CA PRO A 148 11.86 -15.15 -20.19
C PRO A 148 10.75 -14.72 -21.18
N LYS A 149 10.09 -15.67 -21.86
CA LYS A 149 8.92 -15.39 -22.71
C LYS A 149 7.72 -14.89 -21.89
N GLN A 150 7.44 -15.51 -20.74
CA GLN A 150 6.36 -15.09 -19.84
C GLN A 150 6.73 -13.78 -19.14
N ALA A 151 8.01 -13.61 -18.77
CA ALA A 151 8.51 -12.34 -18.23
C ALA A 151 8.28 -11.18 -19.20
N LYS A 152 8.46 -11.40 -20.52
CA LYS A 152 8.25 -10.37 -21.55
C LYS A 152 6.80 -9.90 -21.63
N ILE A 153 5.83 -10.80 -21.50
CA ILE A 153 4.40 -10.44 -21.48
C ILE A 153 4.08 -9.53 -20.29
N GLN A 154 4.63 -9.85 -19.11
CA GLN A 154 4.47 -9.03 -17.90
C GLN A 154 5.13 -7.66 -18.08
N LEU A 155 6.32 -7.61 -18.70
CA LEU A 155 7.00 -6.36 -18.98
C LEU A 155 6.23 -5.46 -19.97
N VAL A 156 5.61 -6.02 -21.01
CA VAL A 156 4.79 -5.24 -21.96
C VAL A 156 3.62 -4.56 -21.25
N MET A 157 2.97 -5.25 -20.31
CA MET A 157 1.91 -4.65 -19.47
C MET A 157 2.46 -3.52 -18.59
N ALA A 158 3.65 -3.71 -18.00
CA ALA A 158 4.31 -2.65 -17.23
C ALA A 158 4.65 -1.41 -18.08
N MET A 159 5.19 -1.62 -19.30
CA MET A 159 5.51 -0.54 -20.24
C MET A 159 4.28 0.23 -20.70
N HIS A 160 3.12 -0.44 -20.83
CA HIS A 160 1.88 0.23 -21.20
C HIS A 160 1.40 1.20 -20.11
N MET A 161 1.69 0.87 -18.84
CA MET A 161 1.31 1.63 -17.64
C MET A 161 2.36 2.68 -17.20
N ASP A 162 3.61 2.54 -17.62
CA ASP A 162 4.72 3.47 -17.35
C ASP A 162 5.52 3.72 -18.65
N ARG A 163 4.87 4.41 -19.59
CA ARG A 163 5.43 4.69 -20.92
C ARG A 163 6.63 5.63 -20.82
N GLY A 164 7.74 5.29 -21.50
CA GLY A 164 8.95 6.10 -21.53
C GLY A 164 9.87 5.94 -20.32
N ASN A 165 9.70 4.87 -19.53
CA ASN A 165 10.63 4.55 -18.44
C ASN A 165 11.86 3.78 -18.96
N ALA A 166 13.03 4.43 -18.94
CA ALA A 166 14.30 3.87 -19.38
C ALA A 166 14.69 2.56 -18.64
N ALA A 167 14.26 2.38 -17.39
CA ALA A 167 14.54 1.16 -16.63
C ALA A 167 13.77 -0.06 -17.19
N LEU A 168 12.52 0.14 -17.62
CA LEU A 168 11.71 -0.91 -18.25
C LEU A 168 12.26 -1.30 -19.62
N GLU A 169 12.71 -0.32 -20.41
CA GLU A 169 13.33 -0.56 -21.72
C GLU A 169 14.63 -1.33 -21.60
N ALA A 170 15.48 -0.99 -20.63
CA ALA A 170 16.71 -1.73 -20.34
C ALA A 170 16.42 -3.19 -19.95
N PHE A 171 15.40 -3.41 -19.12
CA PHE A 171 14.98 -4.76 -18.75
C PHE A 171 14.39 -5.54 -19.93
N GLY A 172 13.72 -4.86 -20.87
CA GLY A 172 13.24 -5.47 -22.11
C GLY A 172 14.36 -6.05 -22.96
N LYS A 173 15.46 -5.32 -23.10
CA LYS A 173 16.66 -5.81 -23.80
C LYS A 173 17.24 -7.05 -23.13
N GLN A 174 17.33 -7.04 -21.78
CA GLN A 174 17.79 -8.19 -21.01
C GLN A 174 16.89 -9.43 -21.19
N LEU A 175 15.57 -9.25 -21.27
CA LEU A 175 14.64 -10.34 -21.53
C LEU A 175 14.79 -10.89 -22.95
N ASP A 176 15.00 -10.04 -23.95
CA ASP A 176 15.20 -10.46 -25.33
C ASP A 176 16.49 -11.28 -25.50
N GLU A 177 17.58 -10.86 -24.85
CA GLU A 177 18.83 -11.63 -24.77
C GLU A 177 18.61 -12.97 -24.07
N ALA A 178 17.85 -13.01 -22.97
CA ALA A 178 17.54 -14.24 -22.26
C ALA A 178 16.64 -15.20 -23.07
N ILE A 179 15.68 -14.67 -23.85
CA ILE A 179 14.87 -15.48 -24.77
C ILE A 179 15.75 -16.07 -25.87
N ALA A 180 16.66 -15.28 -26.44
CA ALA A 180 17.58 -15.76 -27.47
C ALA A 180 18.53 -16.84 -26.91
N ALA A 181 19.10 -16.61 -25.72
CA ALA A 181 19.97 -17.57 -25.05
C ALA A 181 19.25 -18.89 -24.73
N LYS A 182 18.00 -18.83 -24.24
CA LYS A 182 17.19 -20.03 -24.00
C LYS A 182 16.88 -20.77 -25.30
N ALA A 183 16.54 -20.05 -26.37
CA ALA A 183 16.28 -20.66 -27.68
C ALA A 183 17.51 -21.35 -28.28
N GLU A 184 18.71 -20.78 -28.12
CA GLU A 184 19.96 -21.42 -28.56
C GLU A 184 20.32 -22.65 -27.71
N ALA A 185 20.08 -22.61 -26.39
CA ALA A 185 20.23 -23.77 -25.52
C ALA A 185 19.29 -24.93 -25.90
N ASP A 186 18.03 -24.62 -26.18
CA ASP A 186 17.02 -25.60 -26.61
C ASP A 186 17.38 -26.21 -27.98
N LYS A 187 17.89 -25.43 -28.94
CA LYS A 187 18.39 -25.95 -30.23
C LYS A 187 19.59 -26.90 -30.05
N LYS A 188 20.51 -26.56 -29.17
CA LYS A 188 21.71 -27.36 -28.90
C LYS A 188 21.39 -28.68 -28.17
N SER A 189 20.32 -28.71 -27.37
CA SER A 189 19.86 -29.96 -26.73
C SER A 189 19.13 -30.89 -27.70
N TRP A 190 18.53 -30.37 -28.77
CA TRP A 190 17.85 -31.18 -29.79
C TRP A 190 18.82 -31.80 -30.83
N ASN A 191 19.98 -31.17 -31.03
CA ASN A 191 21.01 -31.61 -31.98
C ASN A 191 22.07 -32.55 -31.38
N LYS A 192 21.88 -33.03 -30.15
CA LYS A 192 22.80 -33.95 -29.44
C LYS A 192 22.11 -35.28 -29.17
#